data_AF-A0A380H9T9-F1
#
_entry.id   AF-A0A380H9T9-F1
#
_cell.length_a   1.000
_cell.length_b   1.000
_cell.length_c   1.000
_cell.angle_alpha   90.00
_cell.angle_beta   90.00
_cell.angle_gamma   90.00
#
_symmetry.space_group_name_H-M   'P 1'
#
loop_
_entity.id
_entity.type
_entity.pdbx_description
1 polymer ?
#
loop_
_entity_poly.entity_id
_entity_poly.type
_entity_poly.pdbx_seq_one_letter_code
_entity_poly.pdbx_strand_id
1 'polypeptide(L)'
;MLILLGLMIGALLNSLLYLLVLISPRKMNSIANYLFGGFASAEYHDVMIIAVISCIGVMILFSMQKGIKLLQVGELKSQSLGLNVQSVTYIVLIIASIMTAVVVAYVGIIGFIGMIIPQLIRRFYCHYHLGILMLLNILIGGVIMLMADFIGGTILQPIQIPASIIIALLGVPVLFYILITQSKV
;
A
#
# COMPACT_ATOMS: atom_id res chain seq x y z
N MET A 1 -4.02 -20.55 2.09
CA MET A 1 -5.39 -20.31 2.63
C MET A 1 -5.68 -18.83 2.83
N LEU A 2 -4.82 -18.07 3.53
CA LEU A 2 -5.03 -16.63 3.80
C LEU A 2 -5.35 -15.81 2.55
N ILE A 3 -4.56 -15.99 1.47
CA ILE A 3 -4.76 -15.28 0.20
C ILE A 3 -6.13 -15.60 -0.42
N LEU A 4 -6.51 -16.88 -0.45
CA LEU A 4 -7.79 -17.31 -1.02
C LEU A 4 -8.97 -16.76 -0.22
N LEU A 5 -8.92 -16.82 1.11
CA LEU A 5 -9.95 -16.24 1.98
C LEU A 5 -10.07 -14.73 1.80
N GLY A 6 -8.94 -14.02 1.70
CA GLY A 6 -8.93 -12.58 1.43
C GLY A 6 -9.59 -12.24 0.10
N LEU A 7 -9.29 -13.00 -0.96
CA LEU A 7 -9.93 -12.83 -2.26
C LEU A 7 -11.45 -13.09 -2.20
N MET A 8 -11.88 -14.13 -1.49
CA MET A 8 -13.30 -14.47 -1.34
C MET A 8 -14.08 -13.40 -0.58
N ILE A 9 -13.54 -12.94 0.57
CA ILE A 9 -14.16 -11.88 1.37
C ILE A 9 -14.20 -10.57 0.58
N GLY A 10 -13.10 -10.23 -0.12
CA GLY A 10 -13.04 -9.04 -0.97
C GLY A 10 -14.08 -9.07 -2.10
N ALA A 11 -14.25 -10.21 -2.76
CA ALA A 11 -15.27 -10.38 -3.80
C ALA A 11 -16.70 -10.21 -3.24
N LEU A 12 -16.97 -10.75 -2.05
CA LEU A 12 -18.26 -10.59 -1.37
C LEU A 12 -18.54 -9.10 -1.04
N LEU A 13 -17.56 -8.39 -0.49
CA LEU A 13 -17.70 -6.96 -0.16
C LEU A 13 -17.85 -6.09 -1.42
N ASN A 14 -17.13 -6.40 -2.50
CA ASN A 14 -17.30 -5.71 -3.78
C ASN A 14 -18.69 -5.93 -4.38
N SER A 15 -19.24 -7.15 -4.28
CA SER A 15 -20.61 -7.43 -4.72
C SER A 15 -21.64 -6.58 -3.96
N LEU A 16 -21.47 -6.44 -2.65
CA LEU A 16 -22.30 -5.55 -1.82
C LEU A 16 -22.16 -4.07 -2.23
N LEU A 17 -20.93 -3.62 -2.53
CA LEU A 17 -20.67 -2.27 -3.02
C LEU A 17 -21.39 -2.02 -4.36
N TYR A 18 -21.37 -2.98 -5.29
CA TYR A 18 -22.06 -2.85 -6.57
C TYR A 18 -23.59 -2.83 -6.42
N LEU A 19 -24.13 -3.61 -5.48
CA LEU A 19 -25.55 -3.53 -5.12
C LEU A 19 -25.91 -2.14 -4.59
N LEU A 20 -25.09 -1.57 -3.70
CA LEU A 20 -25.27 -0.20 -3.19
C LEU A 20 -25.25 0.86 -4.30
N VAL A 21 -24.33 0.71 -5.27
CA VAL A 21 -24.25 1.58 -6.45
C VAL A 21 -25.55 1.51 -7.27
N LEU A 22 -26.09 0.31 -7.48
CA LEU A 22 -27.32 0.10 -8.26
C LEU A 22 -28.54 0.79 -7.61
N ILE A 23 -28.63 0.74 -6.28
CA ILE A 23 -29.74 1.36 -5.53
C ILE A 23 -29.56 2.89 -5.41
N SER A 24 -28.33 3.40 -5.47
CA SER A 24 -28.00 4.82 -5.27
C SER A 24 -27.33 5.47 -6.49
N PRO A 25 -27.98 5.53 -7.67
CA PRO A 25 -27.36 6.02 -8.90
C PRO A 25 -26.92 7.49 -8.81
N ARG A 26 -27.58 8.31 -7.98
CA ARG A 26 -27.21 9.72 -7.77
C ARG A 26 -25.84 9.93 -7.14
N LYS A 27 -25.30 8.93 -6.43
CA LYS A 27 -23.98 9.00 -5.78
C LYS A 27 -22.84 8.43 -6.63
N MET A 28 -23.13 8.03 -7.88
CA MET A 28 -22.16 7.32 -8.73
C MET A 28 -20.85 8.09 -8.91
N ASN A 29 -20.91 9.41 -9.14
CA ASN A 29 -19.71 10.24 -9.30
C ASN A 29 -18.87 10.29 -8.01
N SER A 30 -19.50 10.41 -6.84
CA SER A 30 -18.78 10.39 -5.56
C SER A 30 -18.11 9.04 -5.30
N ILE A 31 -18.79 7.93 -5.65
CA ILE A 31 -18.25 6.59 -5.52
C ILE A 31 -17.09 6.39 -6.51
N ALA A 32 -17.25 6.83 -7.76
CA ALA A 32 -16.19 6.76 -8.76
C ALA A 32 -14.94 7.55 -8.32
N ASN A 33 -15.11 8.76 -7.79
CA ASN A 33 -14.01 9.56 -7.27
C ASN A 33 -13.27 8.86 -6.12
N TYR A 34 -14.00 8.20 -5.20
CA TYR A 34 -13.39 7.39 -4.14
C TYR A 34 -12.63 6.17 -4.68
N LEU A 35 -13.18 5.48 -5.69
CA LEU A 35 -12.54 4.32 -6.32
C LEU A 35 -11.28 4.70 -7.10
N PHE A 36 -11.24 5.89 -7.71
CA PHE A 36 -10.02 6.38 -8.31
C PHE A 36 -8.98 6.70 -7.25
N GLY A 37 -9.35 7.34 -6.14
CA GLY A 37 -8.44 7.64 -5.04
C GLY A 37 -7.41 8.73 -5.39
N GLY A 38 -7.19 9.66 -4.47
CA GLY A 38 -6.31 10.80 -4.67
C GLY A 38 -6.41 11.80 -3.53
N PHE A 39 -5.69 12.92 -3.66
CA PHE A 39 -5.55 13.91 -2.58
C PHE A 39 -6.38 15.18 -2.78
N ALA A 40 -7.26 15.20 -3.78
CA ALA A 40 -8.07 16.37 -4.14
C ALA A 40 -9.01 16.85 -3.01
N SER A 41 -9.46 15.93 -2.15
CA SER A 41 -10.37 16.22 -1.02
C SER A 41 -9.64 16.26 0.33
N ALA A 42 -8.31 16.45 0.35
CA ALA A 42 -7.55 16.37 1.59
C ALA A 42 -7.86 17.54 2.55
N GLU A 43 -8.29 17.20 3.76
CA GLU A 43 -8.48 18.15 4.86
C GLU A 43 -7.42 17.98 5.95
N TYR A 44 -7.08 19.07 6.64
CA TYR A 44 -6.08 19.05 7.73
C TYR A 44 -6.43 18.06 8.85
N HIS A 45 -7.73 17.93 9.16
CA HIS A 45 -8.20 17.01 10.20
C HIS A 45 -7.91 15.55 9.82
N ASP A 46 -8.26 15.16 8.60
CA ASP A 46 -8.03 13.83 8.06
C ASP A 46 -6.53 13.49 8.03
N VAL A 47 -5.70 14.45 7.62
CA VAL A 47 -4.25 14.30 7.59
C VAL A 47 -3.69 14.03 8.99
N MET A 48 -4.18 14.73 10.02
CA MET A 48 -3.74 14.49 11.41
C MET A 48 -4.08 13.07 11.88
N ILE A 49 -5.30 12.59 11.60
CA ILE A 49 -5.74 11.23 11.97
C ILE A 49 -4.85 10.19 11.29
N ILE A 50 -4.65 10.32 9.97
CA ILE A 50 -3.81 9.41 9.20
C ILE A 50 -2.37 9.43 9.72
N ALA A 51 -1.81 10.61 10.00
CA ALA A 51 -0.45 10.77 10.46
C ALA A 51 -0.23 10.09 11.83
N VAL A 52 -1.13 10.29 12.80
CA VAL A 52 -1.02 9.69 14.13
C VAL A 52 -1.07 8.17 14.05
N ILE A 53 -2.07 7.62 13.35
CA ILE A 53 -2.24 6.16 13.23
C ILE A 53 -1.08 5.55 12.46
N SER A 54 -0.65 6.19 11.38
CA SER A 54 0.50 5.71 10.59
C SER A 54 1.80 5.77 11.39
N CYS A 55 2.01 6.82 12.18
CA CYS A 55 3.20 6.97 13.02
C CYS A 55 3.28 5.86 14.07
N ILE A 56 2.16 5.58 14.77
CA ILE A 56 2.07 4.50 15.76
C ILE A 56 2.34 3.15 15.09
N GLY A 57 1.68 2.87 13.96
CA GLY A 57 1.88 1.63 13.23
C GLY A 57 3.32 1.43 12.75
N VAL A 58 3.94 2.48 12.21
CA VAL A 58 5.36 2.49 11.83
C VAL A 58 6.26 2.21 13.05
N MET A 59 6.06 2.89 14.18
CA MET A 59 6.85 2.66 15.38
C MET A 59 6.78 1.21 15.85
N ILE A 60 5.58 0.63 15.88
CA ILE A 60 5.39 -0.78 16.27
C ILE A 60 6.11 -1.71 15.29
N LEU A 61 5.94 -1.51 13.97
CA LEU A 61 6.59 -2.35 12.96
C LEU A 61 8.12 -2.23 13.00
N PHE A 62 8.68 -1.03 13.25
CA PHE A 62 10.11 -0.83 13.44
C PHE A 62 10.64 -1.55 14.69
N SER A 63 9.89 -1.56 15.79
CA SER A 63 10.27 -2.33 16.99
C SER A 63 10.36 -3.84 16.71
N MET A 64 9.56 -4.34 15.77
CA MET A 64 9.47 -5.75 15.37
C MET A 64 10.41 -6.14 14.21
N GLN A 65 11.29 -5.24 13.76
CA GLN A 65 12.14 -5.44 12.57
C GLN A 65 12.92 -6.77 12.58
N LYS A 66 13.40 -7.22 13.74
CA LYS A 66 14.15 -8.50 13.83
C LYS A 66 13.25 -9.69 13.52
N GLY A 67 12.04 -9.71 14.08
CA GLY A 67 11.06 -10.76 13.81
C GLY A 67 10.60 -10.75 12.36
N ILE A 68 10.33 -9.57 11.81
CA ILE A 68 9.95 -9.40 10.39
C ILE A 68 11.08 -9.89 9.47
N LYS A 69 12.34 -9.61 9.80
CA LYS A 69 13.50 -10.08 9.03
C LYS A 69 13.59 -11.60 9.04
N LEU A 70 13.34 -12.23 10.19
CA LEU A 70 13.39 -13.68 10.32
C LEU A 70 12.31 -14.35 9.45
N LEU A 71 11.10 -13.79 9.38
CA LEU A 71 10.03 -14.30 8.49
C LEU A 71 10.47 -14.44 7.01
N GLN A 72 11.44 -13.64 6.55
CA GLN A 72 11.92 -13.68 5.16
C GLN A 72 12.83 -14.89 4.86
N VAL A 73 13.34 -15.59 5.87
CA VAL A 73 14.29 -16.71 5.70
C VAL A 73 13.58 -18.07 5.59
N GLY A 74 12.25 -18.08 5.67
CA GLY A 74 11.41 -19.28 5.60
C GLY A 74 10.94 -19.76 6.97
N GLU A 75 9.79 -20.43 7.00
CA GLU A 75 9.07 -20.79 8.22
C GLU A 75 9.88 -21.73 9.13
N LEU A 76 10.37 -22.86 8.60
CA LEU A 76 11.14 -23.84 9.38
C LEU A 76 12.40 -23.23 10.01
N LYS A 77 13.11 -22.38 9.25
CA LYS A 77 14.33 -21.71 9.73
C LYS A 77 14.03 -20.60 10.71
N SER A 78 12.88 -19.93 10.59
CA SER A 78 12.44 -18.93 11.57
C SER A 78 12.06 -19.58 12.89
N GLN A 79 11.35 -20.71 12.84
CA GLN A 79 10.95 -21.48 14.03
C GLN A 79 12.17 -22.03 14.77
N SER A 80 13.18 -22.55 14.06
CA SER A 80 14.41 -23.04 14.69
C SER A 80 15.24 -21.94 15.37
N LEU A 81 15.07 -20.68 14.95
CA LEU A 81 15.67 -19.49 15.58
C LEU A 81 14.83 -18.94 16.74
N GLY A 82 13.79 -19.68 17.18
CA GLY A 82 12.95 -19.34 18.33
C GLY A 82 11.84 -18.32 18.03
N LEU A 83 11.59 -18.00 16.76
CA LEU A 83 10.51 -17.09 16.37
C LEU A 83 9.16 -17.83 16.43
N ASN A 84 8.20 -17.27 17.16
CA ASN A 84 6.80 -17.64 16.96
C ASN A 84 6.28 -16.99 15.65
N VAL A 85 6.48 -17.72 14.54
CA VAL A 85 6.12 -17.27 13.18
C VAL A 85 4.66 -16.85 13.08
N GLN A 86 3.74 -17.60 13.69
CA GLN A 86 2.32 -17.32 13.64
C GLN A 86 1.98 -16.00 14.33
N SER A 87 2.44 -15.81 15.58
CA SER A 87 2.15 -14.59 16.32
C SER A 87 2.70 -13.34 15.64
N VAL A 88 3.95 -13.38 15.15
CA VAL A 88 4.55 -12.24 14.46
C VAL A 88 3.81 -11.93 13.16
N THR A 89 3.44 -12.97 12.39
CA THR A 89 2.66 -12.81 11.16
C THR A 89 1.31 -12.15 11.44
N TYR A 90 0.57 -12.62 12.43
CA TYR A 90 -0.73 -12.04 12.78
C TYR A 90 -0.62 -10.58 13.24
N ILE A 91 0.34 -10.25 14.10
CA ILE A 91 0.52 -8.88 14.59
C ILE A 91 0.84 -7.94 13.42
N VAL A 92 1.77 -8.33 12.55
CA VAL A 92 2.15 -7.53 11.37
C VAL A 92 0.95 -7.34 10.42
N LEU A 93 0.18 -8.40 10.17
CA LEU A 93 -1.01 -8.33 9.32
C LEU A 93 -2.08 -7.41 9.91
N ILE A 94 -2.33 -7.46 11.22
CA ILE A 94 -3.31 -6.60 11.90
C ILE A 94 -2.90 -5.13 11.79
N ILE A 95 -1.65 -4.81 12.11
CA ILE A 95 -1.15 -3.43 12.05
C ILE A 95 -1.20 -2.89 10.62
N ALA A 96 -0.71 -3.68 9.64
CA ALA A 96 -0.73 -3.29 8.24
C ALA A 96 -2.18 -3.09 7.73
N SER A 97 -3.11 -3.95 8.16
CA SER A 97 -4.53 -3.86 7.78
C SER A 97 -5.18 -2.61 8.37
N ILE A 98 -4.92 -2.28 9.64
CA ILE A 98 -5.44 -1.07 10.29
C ILE A 98 -4.91 0.19 9.59
N MET A 99 -3.59 0.26 9.38
CA MET A 99 -2.97 1.40 8.68
C MET A 99 -3.56 1.57 7.28
N THR A 100 -3.67 0.48 6.52
CA THR A 100 -4.21 0.52 5.15
C THR A 100 -5.67 0.91 5.15
N ALA A 101 -6.50 0.36 6.05
CA ALA A 101 -7.91 0.68 6.14
C ALA A 101 -8.15 2.17 6.43
N VAL A 102 -7.37 2.75 7.36
CA VAL A 102 -7.47 4.17 7.70
C VAL A 102 -7.04 5.03 6.51
N VAL A 103 -5.89 4.76 5.90
CA VAL A 103 -5.42 5.55 4.73
C VAL A 103 -6.44 5.47 3.59
N VAL A 104 -6.92 4.28 3.24
CA VAL A 104 -7.85 4.07 2.12
C VAL A 104 -9.22 4.69 2.40
N ALA A 105 -9.69 4.72 3.66
CA ALA A 105 -10.97 5.33 4.00
C ALA A 105 -11.03 6.83 3.67
N TYR A 106 -9.92 7.55 3.79
CA TYR A 106 -9.85 8.99 3.51
C TYR A 106 -9.33 9.32 2.11
N VAL A 107 -8.31 8.59 1.64
CA VAL A 107 -7.64 8.90 0.36
C VAL A 107 -8.29 8.16 -0.82
N GLY A 108 -9.08 7.12 -0.55
CA GLY A 108 -9.60 6.22 -1.56
C GLY A 108 -8.60 5.14 -1.97
N ILE A 109 -8.92 4.41 -3.04
CA ILE A 109 -8.16 3.23 -3.44
C ILE A 109 -6.92 3.66 -4.25
N ILE A 110 -5.73 3.43 -3.71
CA ILE A 110 -4.47 3.64 -4.43
C ILE A 110 -3.80 2.28 -4.69
N GLY A 111 -3.73 1.91 -5.96
CA GLY A 111 -3.08 0.69 -6.41
C GLY A 111 -1.56 0.81 -6.57
N PHE A 112 -0.91 -0.35 -6.66
CA PHE A 112 0.46 -0.57 -7.14
C PHE A 112 1.62 -0.02 -6.30
N ILE A 113 1.48 1.10 -5.57
CA ILE A 113 2.60 1.68 -4.82
C ILE A 113 3.24 0.69 -3.85
N GLY A 114 2.43 -0.06 -3.10
CA GLY A 114 2.89 -1.08 -2.15
C GLY A 114 3.57 -2.28 -2.81
N MET A 115 3.47 -2.43 -4.13
CA MET A 115 4.19 -3.46 -4.89
C MET A 115 5.47 -2.90 -5.53
N ILE A 116 5.40 -1.71 -6.13
CA ILE A 116 6.49 -1.14 -6.91
C ILE A 116 7.65 -0.69 -6.01
N ILE A 117 7.34 0.07 -4.96
CA ILE A 117 8.36 0.74 -4.14
C ILE A 117 9.24 -0.27 -3.38
N PRO A 118 8.69 -1.30 -2.71
CA PRO A 118 9.52 -2.28 -2.03
C PRO A 118 10.39 -3.07 -3.00
N GLN A 119 9.91 -3.34 -4.22
CA GLN A 119 10.68 -4.06 -5.23
C GLN A 119 11.82 -3.21 -5.80
N LEU A 120 11.58 -1.93 -6.08
CA LEU A 120 12.63 -0.99 -6.47
C LEU A 120 13.71 -0.90 -5.40
N ILE A 121 13.29 -0.69 -4.15
CA ILE A 121 14.23 -0.56 -3.04
C ILE A 121 15.00 -1.86 -2.84
N ARG A 122 14.33 -3.02 -2.90
CA ARG A 122 15.01 -4.31 -2.81
C ARG A 122 16.01 -4.51 -3.95
N ARG A 123 15.71 -4.05 -5.17
CA ARG A 123 16.63 -4.17 -6.31
C ARG A 123 17.90 -3.33 -6.13
N PHE A 124 17.77 -2.08 -5.71
CA PHE A 124 18.90 -1.14 -5.64
C PHE A 124 19.62 -1.14 -4.29
N TYR A 125 18.90 -1.46 -3.20
CA TYR A 125 19.38 -1.32 -1.82
C TYR A 125 19.37 -2.65 -1.05
N CYS A 126 19.33 -3.81 -1.71
CA CYS A 126 19.25 -5.14 -1.07
C CYS A 126 20.26 -5.38 0.08
N HIS A 127 21.45 -4.79 -0.04
CA HIS A 127 22.57 -4.96 0.89
C HIS A 127 22.33 -4.30 2.26
N TYR A 128 21.37 -3.38 2.37
CA TYR A 128 21.10 -2.65 3.61
C TYR A 128 20.26 -3.47 4.60
N HIS A 129 20.39 -3.12 5.89
CA HIS A 129 19.58 -3.72 6.93
C HIS A 129 18.08 -3.40 6.76
N LEU A 130 17.21 -4.30 7.25
CA LEU A 130 15.77 -4.19 7.07
C LEU A 130 15.19 -2.85 7.56
N GLY A 131 15.66 -2.31 8.69
CA GLY A 131 15.20 -1.00 9.17
C GLY A 131 15.47 0.14 8.19
N ILE A 132 16.63 0.11 7.50
CA ILE A 132 16.97 1.09 6.46
C ILE A 132 16.05 0.91 5.25
N LEU A 133 15.80 -0.34 4.83
CA LEU A 133 14.85 -0.63 3.76
C LEU A 133 13.44 -0.11 4.08
N MET A 134 12.96 -0.30 5.31
CA MET A 134 11.66 0.21 5.77
C MET A 134 11.61 1.74 5.73
N LEU A 135 12.67 2.42 6.18
CA LEU A 135 12.77 3.88 6.14
C LEU A 135 12.76 4.40 4.70
N LEU A 136 13.55 3.77 3.82
CA LEU A 136 13.58 4.11 2.40
C LEU A 136 12.20 3.91 1.75
N ASN A 137 11.45 2.86 2.14
CA ASN A 137 10.09 2.64 1.62
C ASN A 137 9.15 3.79 1.97
N ILE A 138 9.23 4.28 3.21
CA ILE A 138 8.41 5.41 3.66
C ILE A 138 8.77 6.68 2.89
N LEU A 139 10.07 7.00 2.82
CA LEU A 139 10.53 8.24 2.19
C LEU A 139 10.31 8.24 0.67
N ILE A 140 10.79 7.19 -0.02
CA ILE A 140 10.70 7.09 -1.47
C ILE A 140 9.24 6.94 -1.90
N GLY A 141 8.44 6.15 -1.17
CA GLY A 141 7.01 6.01 -1.44
C GLY A 141 6.27 7.33 -1.30
N GLY A 142 6.52 8.08 -0.21
CA GLY A 142 5.92 9.39 0.01
C GLY A 142 6.29 10.41 -1.08
N VAL A 143 7.58 10.50 -1.43
CA VAL A 143 8.06 11.39 -2.50
C VAL A 143 7.42 11.05 -3.85
N ILE A 144 7.35 9.75 -4.19
CA ILE A 144 6.74 9.32 -5.45
C ILE A 144 5.24 9.63 -5.49
N MET A 145 4.51 9.49 -4.38
CA MET A 145 3.10 9.91 -4.32
C MET A 145 2.93 11.41 -4.48
N LEU A 146 3.76 12.20 -3.81
CA LEU A 146 3.73 13.66 -3.94
C LEU A 146 4.00 14.09 -5.38
N MET A 147 4.95 13.45 -6.05
CA MET A 147 5.22 13.69 -7.47
C MET A 147 4.05 13.27 -8.36
N ALA A 148 3.44 12.11 -8.10
CA ALA A 148 2.29 11.64 -8.87
C ALA A 148 1.08 12.56 -8.72
N ASP A 149 0.82 13.07 -7.52
CA ASP A 149 -0.26 14.04 -7.26
C ASP A 149 0.02 15.38 -7.96
N PHE A 150 1.24 15.90 -7.85
CA PHE A 150 1.66 17.13 -8.54
C PHE A 150 1.53 17.02 -10.06
N ILE A 151 1.99 15.91 -10.64
CA ILE A 151 1.88 15.63 -12.07
C ILE A 151 0.40 15.54 -12.49
N GLY A 152 -0.42 14.81 -11.72
CA GLY A 152 -1.84 14.65 -11.99
C GLY A 152 -2.63 15.96 -11.94
N GLY A 153 -2.24 16.89 -11.07
CA GLY A 153 -2.85 18.22 -10.95
C GLY A 153 -2.39 19.24 -12.00
N THR A 154 -1.28 18.99 -12.71
CA THR A 154 -0.68 19.97 -13.63
C THR A 154 -0.81 19.62 -15.11
N ILE A 155 -0.79 18.34 -15.48
CA ILE A 155 -0.72 17.92 -16.89
C ILE A 155 -1.94 18.32 -17.74
N LEU A 156 -3.16 18.26 -17.17
CA LEU A 156 -4.43 18.36 -17.93
C LEU A 156 -5.40 19.39 -17.36
N GLN A 157 -4.88 20.50 -16.80
CA GLN A 157 -5.73 21.58 -16.26
C GLN A 157 -6.80 22.03 -17.27
N PRO A 158 -8.08 22.20 -16.86
CA PRO A 158 -8.61 22.21 -15.48
C PRO A 158 -8.99 20.82 -14.93
N ILE A 159 -8.75 19.73 -15.66
CA ILE A 159 -9.07 18.37 -15.22
C ILE A 159 -7.96 17.87 -14.29
N GLN A 160 -8.32 17.55 -13.04
CA GLN A 160 -7.39 16.90 -12.11
C GLN A 160 -7.39 15.39 -12.33
N ILE A 161 -6.21 14.84 -12.65
CA ILE A 161 -6.02 13.40 -12.76
C ILE A 161 -5.64 12.85 -11.38
N PRO A 162 -6.37 11.84 -10.86
CA PRO A 162 -6.03 11.22 -9.59
C PRO A 162 -4.62 10.59 -9.58
N ALA A 163 -3.90 10.75 -8.47
CA ALA A 163 -2.52 10.28 -8.31
C ALA A 163 -2.37 8.76 -8.55
N SER A 164 -3.39 7.97 -8.20
CA SER A 164 -3.42 6.51 -8.44
C SER A 164 -3.27 6.15 -9.92
N ILE A 165 -3.85 6.95 -10.82
CA ILE A 165 -3.79 6.73 -12.27
C ILE A 165 -2.37 6.99 -12.77
N ILE A 166 -1.76 8.08 -12.32
CA ILE A 166 -0.36 8.40 -12.64
C ILE A 166 0.57 7.29 -12.17
N ILE A 167 0.38 6.81 -10.93
CA ILE A 167 1.16 5.69 -10.39
C ILE A 167 0.92 4.40 -11.15
N ALA A 168 -0.31 4.08 -11.56
CA ALA A 168 -0.57 2.89 -12.36
C ALA A 168 0.12 2.96 -13.74
N LEU A 169 0.02 4.11 -14.42
CA LEU A 169 0.61 4.32 -15.74
C LEU A 169 2.15 4.25 -15.73
N LEU A 170 2.79 4.84 -14.73
CA LEU A 170 4.26 4.81 -14.62
C LEU A 170 4.76 3.53 -13.95
N GLY A 171 4.04 3.08 -12.93
CA GLY A 171 4.45 2.04 -12.04
C GLY A 171 4.33 0.63 -12.61
N VAL A 172 3.28 0.35 -13.40
CA VAL A 172 3.10 -0.97 -14.02
C VAL A 172 4.21 -1.29 -15.03
N PRO A 173 4.59 -0.39 -15.97
CA PRO A 173 5.73 -0.61 -16.86
C PRO A 173 7.05 -0.83 -16.10
N VAL A 174 7.30 -0.05 -15.04
CA VAL A 174 8.49 -0.19 -14.20
C VAL A 174 8.51 -1.55 -13.52
N LEU A 175 7.38 -1.96 -12.92
CA LEU A 175 7.22 -3.26 -12.28
C LEU A 175 7.46 -4.40 -13.27
N PHE A 176 6.86 -4.31 -14.46
CA PHE A 176 7.01 -5.30 -15.52
C PHE A 176 8.47 -5.44 -15.98
N TYR A 177 9.16 -4.31 -16.18
CA TYR A 177 10.58 -4.29 -16.51
C TYR A 177 11.43 -4.96 -15.41
N ILE A 178 11.14 -4.68 -14.14
CA ILE A 178 11.84 -5.29 -13.00
C ILE A 178 11.65 -6.81 -12.99
N LEU A 179 10.42 -7.30 -13.18
CA LEU A 179 10.13 -8.73 -13.16
C LEU A 179 10.83 -9.49 -14.30
N ILE A 180 10.82 -8.95 -15.52
CA ILE A 180 11.49 -9.59 -16.67
C ILE A 180 13.00 -9.65 -16.45
N THR A 181 13.59 -8.61 -15.86
CA THR A 181 15.03 -8.57 -15.63
C THR A 181 15.49 -9.45 -14.46
N GLN A 182 14.61 -9.75 -13.49
CA GLN A 182 14.90 -10.69 -12.41
C GLN A 182 14.82 -12.16 -12.84
N SER A 183 13.95 -12.50 -13.80
CA SER A 183 13.81 -13.87 -14.32
C SER A 183 15.04 -14.38 -15.10
N LYS A 184 15.98 -13.49 -15.44
CA LYS A 184 17.19 -13.82 -16.23
C LYS A 184 18.43 -14.09 -15.37
N VAL A 185 18.30 -14.21 -14.05
CA VAL A 185 19.38 -14.58 -13.10
C VAL A 185 18.95 -15.81 -12.33
#